data_AF-A0A957RFQ4-F1
#
_entry.id   AF-A0A957RFQ4-F1
#
_cell.length_a   1.000
_cell.length_b   1.000
_cell.length_c   1.000
_cell.angle_alpha   90.00
_cell.angle_beta   90.00
_cell.angle_gamma   90.00
#
_symmetry.space_group_name_H-M   'P 1'
#
loop_
_entity.id
_entity.type
_entity.pdbx_description
1 polymer ?
#
loop_
_entity_poly.entity_id
_entity_poly.type
_entity_poly.pdbx_seq_one_letter_code
_entity_poly.pdbx_strand_id
1 'polypeptide(L)'
;MNYVNRQKSRPTDFPSWGVTRGQITGRRQAARIAFLFCMGICLGLLLTVSAHRPATAQQPPPDSACRLCHTDTDETLALPDGEELSLGIDPTIIDASVHGGHSPEIGCTDCHRPHEEYLYPHTAAQPESRTAFLAKVAESCSSCHLPADQHNPGHLGVLDNSNIPNCVDCHGGHDATSAASMAADPVGTCLNCHQEFGDPQSVQVHEEFAHTLDKDKNCTTCHNDQAISPNQKCESCHTLLQSEKTLASGETLSLHLDLAELAESVHGLHLINTDGGAPLKCADCHVDMERYGFPHPESNVMDLRELQLGMQNICGDCHEDIYRQQLTSVHGKAQAYGTMVAASCVDCHGSHDVENPSVPREKISQTCGNCHSTINDQYEHSVHGAALLGEQNPDVPVCTDCHGVHDIGDPRTAEFRLSSPEMCGKCHADKELMEKYDISTNVFDSYVSDFHGTTVALFEEQSPHEETNKAVCYDCHGVHDILPATDENSHIIRANLLVTCRQCHPDAGDNFPDAWMSHFEPSLEHNTLVFFVDWFYRLLIPGVMAGFSLFIGADIYRTVRNRYSRKKGEKTDDIE
;
A
#
# COMPACT_ATOMS: atom_id res chain seq x y z
N MET A 1 4.90 -30.56 -12.02
CA MET A 1 4.73 -31.93 -12.59
C MET A 1 4.27 -32.87 -11.47
N ASN A 2 3.30 -33.75 -11.73
CA ASN A 2 2.73 -34.67 -10.72
C ASN A 2 3.71 -35.77 -10.29
N TYR A 3 3.56 -36.38 -9.10
CA TYR A 3 3.13 -37.79 -8.93
C TYR A 3 3.03 -38.29 -7.45
N VAL A 4 1.80 -38.68 -7.05
CA VAL A 4 1.43 -39.95 -6.35
C VAL A 4 1.97 -40.29 -4.93
N ASN A 5 1.14 -40.00 -3.93
CA ASN A 5 0.39 -40.96 -3.07
C ASN A 5 1.07 -42.28 -2.60
N ARG A 6 1.21 -42.47 -1.26
CA ARG A 6 0.83 -43.74 -0.57
C ARG A 6 0.69 -43.69 0.97
N GLN A 7 -0.48 -44.17 1.41
CA GLN A 7 -0.87 -44.80 2.68
C GLN A 7 0.20 -45.29 3.71
N LYS A 8 -0.11 -45.10 5.02
CA LYS A 8 -0.38 -46.12 6.10
C LYS A 8 0.42 -46.08 7.45
N SER A 9 -0.40 -46.21 8.52
CA SER A 9 -0.22 -46.95 9.81
C SER A 9 0.63 -46.44 11.01
N ARG A 10 -0.12 -46.15 12.10
CA ARG A 10 0.03 -46.47 13.57
C ARG A 10 1.16 -47.44 13.99
N PRO A 11 1.73 -47.34 15.23
CA PRO A 11 1.07 -47.59 16.56
C PRO A 11 1.39 -46.50 17.64
N THR A 12 1.15 -46.57 18.98
CA THR A 12 0.82 -47.64 19.97
C THR A 12 -0.19 -47.24 21.08
N ASP A 13 -0.86 -48.28 21.58
CA ASP A 13 -1.50 -48.65 22.87
C ASP A 13 -1.26 -47.92 24.21
N PHE A 14 -2.33 -47.89 25.05
CA PHE A 14 -2.38 -48.15 26.51
C PHE A 14 -3.87 -48.39 26.96
N PRO A 15 -4.20 -48.97 28.14
CA PRO A 15 -5.13 -50.11 28.18
C PRO A 15 -6.42 -49.94 29.00
N SER A 16 -7.28 -50.96 28.89
CA SER A 16 -8.66 -51.05 29.38
C SER A 16 -8.87 -51.78 30.71
N TRP A 17 -9.83 -51.32 31.52
CA TRP A 17 -10.76 -52.12 32.37
C TRP A 17 -12.04 -51.27 32.58
N GLY A 18 -13.29 -51.75 32.59
CA GLY A 18 -13.81 -53.10 32.39
C GLY A 18 -15.00 -53.41 33.30
N VAL A 19 -16.25 -53.06 32.92
CA VAL A 19 -17.47 -53.49 33.64
C VAL A 19 -18.53 -54.01 32.66
N THR A 20 -18.94 -55.26 32.85
CA THR A 20 -19.87 -56.00 31.99
C THR A 20 -21.25 -56.15 32.61
N ARG A 21 -22.32 -56.00 31.80
CA ARG A 21 -23.57 -56.74 32.02
C ARG A 21 -24.39 -56.84 30.73
N GLY A 22 -24.55 -58.07 30.24
CA GLY A 22 -25.51 -58.40 29.18
C GLY A 22 -26.79 -59.03 29.73
N GLN A 23 -27.70 -59.35 28.81
CA GLN A 23 -28.96 -60.10 28.95
C GLN A 23 -30.24 -59.31 29.34
N ILE A 24 -31.37 -59.92 28.94
CA ILE A 24 -32.78 -59.52 29.15
C ILE A 24 -33.31 -58.46 28.16
N THR A 25 -33.22 -58.79 26.87
CA THR A 25 -34.26 -58.43 25.89
C THR A 25 -35.56 -59.20 26.20
N GLY A 26 -36.73 -58.62 25.90
CA GLY A 26 -38.01 -59.37 25.91
C GLY A 26 -39.14 -58.85 26.80
N ARG A 27 -39.03 -57.70 27.50
CA ARG A 27 -40.12 -57.19 28.37
C ARG A 27 -40.40 -55.69 28.35
N ARG A 28 -39.87 -54.93 27.39
CA ARG A 28 -39.97 -53.44 27.36
C ARG A 28 -40.77 -52.82 26.21
N GLN A 29 -41.35 -53.60 25.29
CA GLN A 29 -42.20 -53.05 24.20
C GLN A 29 -43.69 -52.94 24.56
N ALA A 30 -44.23 -53.79 25.44
CA ALA A 30 -45.64 -53.70 25.87
C ALA A 30 -45.94 -52.52 26.82
N ALA A 31 -44.94 -52.02 27.56
CA ALA A 31 -45.12 -50.96 28.56
C ALA A 31 -45.07 -49.52 28.00
N ARG A 32 -44.61 -49.32 26.76
CA ARG A 32 -44.50 -47.98 26.14
C ARG A 32 -45.76 -47.51 25.41
N ILE A 33 -46.65 -48.44 25.04
CA ILE A 33 -47.92 -48.11 24.38
C ILE A 33 -48.99 -47.69 25.41
N ALA A 34 -48.97 -48.26 26.62
CA ALA A 34 -49.90 -47.90 27.69
C ALA A 34 -49.66 -46.49 28.27
N PHE A 35 -48.41 -46.00 28.28
CA PHE A 35 -48.07 -44.69 28.88
C PHE A 35 -48.51 -43.49 28.02
N LEU A 36 -48.57 -43.67 26.69
CA LEU A 36 -49.01 -42.61 25.76
C LEU A 36 -50.55 -42.47 25.71
N PHE A 37 -51.31 -43.49 26.10
CA PHE A 37 -52.78 -43.41 26.14
C PHE A 37 -53.33 -42.74 27.41
N CYS A 38 -52.65 -42.86 28.55
CA CYS A 38 -53.08 -42.21 29.80
C CYS A 38 -52.78 -40.70 29.81
N MET A 39 -51.72 -40.24 29.14
CA MET A 39 -51.38 -38.80 29.11
C MET A 39 -52.37 -37.97 28.27
N GLY A 40 -52.98 -38.57 27.24
CA GLY A 40 -54.00 -37.91 26.42
C GLY A 40 -55.36 -37.73 27.12
N ILE A 41 -55.71 -38.58 28.08
CA ILE A 41 -57.01 -38.52 28.78
C ILE A 41 -56.96 -37.54 29.96
N CYS A 42 -55.80 -37.37 30.62
CA CYS A 42 -55.63 -36.35 31.66
C CYS A 42 -55.60 -34.91 31.12
N LEU A 43 -55.25 -34.71 29.84
CA LEU A 43 -55.30 -33.38 29.20
C LEU A 43 -56.72 -32.95 28.79
N GLY A 44 -57.64 -33.91 28.59
CA GLY A 44 -59.02 -33.64 28.16
C GLY A 44 -60.01 -33.29 29.27
N LEU A 45 -59.63 -33.44 30.55
CA LEU A 45 -60.51 -33.26 31.71
C LEU A 45 -60.17 -32.04 32.59
N LEU A 46 -59.25 -31.20 32.14
CA LEU A 46 -58.96 -29.87 32.74
C LEU A 46 -59.63 -28.71 31.98
N LEU A 47 -60.43 -29.00 30.95
CA LEU A 47 -61.08 -28.00 30.08
C LEU A 47 -62.51 -27.60 30.48
N THR A 48 -63.00 -27.99 31.67
CA THR A 48 -64.37 -27.68 32.12
C THR A 48 -64.49 -27.30 33.61
N VAL A 49 -63.66 -26.37 34.09
CA VAL A 49 -63.93 -25.62 35.33
C VAL A 49 -63.81 -24.12 35.09
N SER A 50 -64.93 -23.48 34.73
CA SER A 50 -65.05 -22.02 34.66
C SER A 50 -65.07 -21.40 36.05
N ALA A 51 -63.92 -21.37 36.72
CA ALA A 51 -63.73 -20.54 37.90
C ALA A 51 -63.52 -19.09 37.46
N HIS A 52 -64.48 -18.21 37.78
CA HIS A 52 -64.38 -16.78 37.53
C HIS A 52 -63.16 -16.21 38.28
N ARG A 53 -62.12 -15.81 37.55
CA ARG A 53 -61.10 -14.90 38.06
C ARG A 53 -61.63 -13.47 37.89
N PRO A 54 -61.49 -12.57 38.88
CA PRO A 54 -61.77 -11.16 38.66
C PRO A 54 -60.79 -10.63 37.61
N ALA A 55 -61.31 -9.89 36.62
CA ALA A 55 -60.47 -9.25 35.61
C ALA A 55 -59.67 -8.11 36.27
N THR A 56 -58.34 -8.25 36.32
CA THR A 56 -57.40 -7.18 36.70
C THR A 56 -56.03 -7.48 36.09
N ALA A 57 -55.89 -7.14 34.81
CA ALA A 57 -54.64 -6.83 34.10
C ALA A 57 -55.05 -6.47 32.66
N GLN A 58 -55.33 -5.19 32.42
CA GLN A 58 -55.60 -4.67 31.08
C GLN A 58 -54.35 -4.94 30.23
N GLN A 59 -54.50 -5.63 29.09
CA GLN A 59 -53.48 -5.51 28.04
C GLN A 59 -53.55 -4.08 27.48
N PRO A 60 -52.42 -3.47 27.05
CA PRO A 60 -52.50 -2.22 26.33
C PRO A 60 -53.44 -2.37 25.13
N PRO A 61 -54.26 -1.35 24.82
CA PRO A 61 -55.15 -1.41 23.67
C PRO A 61 -54.32 -1.62 22.40
N PRO A 62 -54.79 -2.43 21.44
CA PRO A 62 -54.11 -2.52 20.15
C PRO A 62 -54.17 -1.17 19.44
N ASP A 63 -53.15 -0.82 18.66
CA ASP A 63 -53.05 0.43 17.88
C ASP A 63 -54.32 0.82 17.11
N SER A 64 -55.06 -0.17 16.61
CA SER A 64 -56.34 0.04 15.93
C SER A 64 -57.38 0.74 16.81
N ALA A 65 -57.34 0.56 18.14
CA ALA A 65 -58.21 1.27 19.08
C ALA A 65 -57.78 2.74 19.27
N CYS A 66 -56.48 3.04 19.27
CA CYS A 66 -55.98 4.42 19.30
C CYS A 66 -56.39 5.15 18.01
N ARG A 67 -56.13 4.53 16.86
CA ARG A 67 -56.50 5.09 15.54
C ARG A 67 -58.01 5.35 15.41
N LEU A 68 -58.88 4.50 16.00
CA LEU A 68 -60.34 4.69 15.96
C LEU A 68 -60.84 5.99 16.63
N CYS A 69 -60.10 6.54 17.60
CA CYS A 69 -60.49 7.77 18.29
C CYS A 69 -59.68 8.99 17.84
N HIS A 70 -58.43 8.79 17.39
CA HIS A 70 -57.53 9.89 17.05
C HIS A 70 -57.48 10.25 15.55
N THR A 71 -57.98 9.40 14.63
CA THR A 71 -57.87 9.66 13.17
C THR A 71 -58.79 10.79 12.70
N ASP A 72 -60.05 10.80 13.15
CA ASP A 72 -61.10 11.69 12.64
C ASP A 72 -61.51 12.74 13.69
N THR A 73 -60.55 13.26 14.47
CA THR A 73 -60.81 14.25 15.53
C THR A 73 -60.03 15.56 15.33
N ASP A 74 -60.77 16.67 15.36
CA ASP A 74 -60.24 18.03 15.41
C ASP A 74 -60.13 18.55 16.87
N GLU A 75 -60.33 17.68 17.87
CA GLU A 75 -60.28 18.10 19.29
C GLU A 75 -58.87 18.52 19.71
N THR A 76 -58.79 19.61 20.46
CA THR A 76 -57.56 20.12 21.08
C THR A 76 -57.62 19.99 22.61
N LEU A 77 -56.48 19.74 23.23
CA LEU A 77 -56.27 19.82 24.67
C LEU A 77 -55.62 21.16 25.00
N ALA A 78 -56.33 22.03 25.72
CA ALA A 78 -55.76 23.25 26.29
C ALA A 78 -54.79 22.91 27.43
N LEU A 79 -53.58 23.45 27.36
CA LEU A 79 -52.49 23.21 28.29
C LEU A 79 -52.39 24.30 29.38
N PRO A 80 -51.72 24.04 30.52
CA PRO A 80 -51.62 24.99 31.63
C PRO A 80 -50.90 26.31 31.30
N ASP A 81 -50.03 26.31 30.30
CA ASP A 81 -49.33 27.48 29.75
C ASP A 81 -50.19 28.33 28.79
N GLY A 82 -51.34 27.81 28.36
CA GLY A 82 -52.24 28.44 27.40
C GLY A 82 -52.06 28.00 25.95
N GLU A 83 -51.16 27.05 25.66
CA GLU A 83 -51.07 26.42 24.34
C GLU A 83 -52.19 25.39 24.12
N GLU A 84 -52.43 25.00 22.86
CA GLU A 84 -53.36 23.94 22.50
C GLU A 84 -52.63 22.80 21.78
N LEU A 85 -52.78 21.58 22.28
CA LEU A 85 -52.24 20.36 21.68
C LEU A 85 -53.35 19.65 20.89
N SER A 86 -53.17 19.47 19.58
CA SER A 86 -54.09 18.66 18.77
C SER A 86 -54.08 17.20 19.22
N LEU A 87 -55.26 16.62 19.36
CA LEU A 87 -55.45 15.19 19.62
C LEU A 87 -55.62 14.38 18.32
N GLY A 88 -55.73 15.04 17.17
CA GLY A 88 -55.85 14.41 15.86
C GLY A 88 -54.53 13.83 15.35
N ILE A 89 -54.61 12.70 14.66
CA ILE A 89 -53.51 12.09 13.91
C ILE A 89 -53.92 11.88 12.46
N ASP A 90 -53.05 12.27 11.51
CA ASP A 90 -53.24 11.90 10.10
C ASP A 90 -52.61 10.51 9.87
N PRO A 91 -53.40 9.47 9.56
CA PRO A 91 -52.87 8.14 9.33
C PRO A 91 -52.00 8.08 8.07
N THR A 92 -52.22 8.96 7.09
CA THR A 92 -51.39 9.01 5.87
C THR A 92 -49.99 9.54 6.16
N ILE A 93 -49.85 10.45 7.13
CA ILE A 93 -48.55 10.95 7.60
C ILE A 93 -47.84 9.88 8.43
N ILE A 94 -48.53 9.27 9.40
CA ILE A 94 -47.95 8.19 10.23
C ILE A 94 -47.52 7.01 9.38
N ASP A 95 -48.36 6.54 8.46
CA ASP A 95 -48.07 5.38 7.62
C ASP A 95 -46.97 5.65 6.58
N ALA A 96 -46.70 6.93 6.27
CA ALA A 96 -45.58 7.36 5.44
C ALA A 96 -44.26 7.57 6.22
N SER A 97 -44.31 7.66 7.55
CA SER A 97 -43.12 7.77 8.41
C SER A 97 -42.24 6.51 8.34
N VAL A 98 -41.00 6.62 8.83
CA VAL A 98 -40.06 5.49 8.90
C VAL A 98 -40.57 4.32 9.75
N HIS A 99 -41.53 4.55 10.65
CA HIS A 99 -42.08 3.54 11.54
C HIS A 99 -43.46 3.01 11.11
N GLY A 100 -44.24 3.75 10.32
CA GLY A 100 -45.60 3.33 9.94
C GLY A 100 -45.71 2.43 8.70
N GLY A 101 -44.77 2.52 7.75
CA GLY A 101 -44.93 1.86 6.44
C GLY A 101 -44.40 0.44 6.30
N HIS A 102 -43.49 -0.01 7.18
CA HIS A 102 -42.64 -1.20 6.91
C HIS A 102 -42.42 -2.18 8.08
N SER A 103 -42.84 -1.84 9.31
CA SER A 103 -42.58 -2.69 10.48
C SER A 103 -43.88 -3.03 11.23
N PRO A 104 -44.31 -4.31 11.29
CA PRO A 104 -45.52 -4.71 12.00
C PRO A 104 -45.33 -4.82 13.54
N GLU A 105 -44.31 -4.15 14.10
CA GLU A 105 -43.84 -4.36 15.49
C GLU A 105 -43.75 -3.10 16.37
N ILE A 106 -43.98 -1.89 15.83
CA ILE A 106 -43.95 -0.64 16.63
C ILE A 106 -45.38 -0.09 16.74
N GLY A 107 -45.90 0.00 17.98
CA GLY A 107 -47.22 0.56 18.26
C GLY A 107 -47.21 1.99 18.80
N CYS A 108 -48.38 2.63 18.88
CA CYS A 108 -48.55 3.97 19.45
C CYS A 108 -47.95 4.08 20.87
N THR A 109 -48.10 3.05 21.71
CA THR A 109 -47.59 3.06 23.09
C THR A 109 -46.09 2.77 23.20
N ASP A 110 -45.41 2.37 22.12
CA ASP A 110 -43.95 2.29 22.11
C ASP A 110 -43.30 3.68 22.06
N CYS A 111 -43.98 4.65 21.44
CA CYS A 111 -43.59 6.06 21.46
C CYS A 111 -44.24 6.83 22.62
N HIS A 112 -45.52 6.55 22.93
CA HIS A 112 -46.25 7.18 24.04
C HIS A 112 -46.13 6.36 25.33
N ARG A 113 -45.11 6.67 26.13
CA ARG A 113 -44.79 5.99 27.39
C ARG A 113 -44.92 6.94 28.59
N PRO A 114 -45.13 6.44 29.83
CA PRO A 114 -45.34 5.03 30.20
C PRO A 114 -46.73 4.51 29.77
N HIS A 115 -46.83 3.22 29.47
CA HIS A 115 -48.04 2.60 28.90
C HIS A 115 -49.27 2.75 29.81
N GLU A 116 -49.04 2.80 31.12
CA GLU A 116 -50.04 2.92 32.17
C GLU A 116 -50.89 4.20 32.06
N GLU A 117 -50.33 5.28 31.50
CA GLU A 117 -51.03 6.54 31.24
C GLU A 117 -52.03 6.44 30.07
N TYR A 118 -51.90 5.43 29.20
CA TYR A 118 -52.66 5.28 27.95
C TYR A 118 -53.58 4.03 27.94
N LEU A 119 -53.76 3.36 29.09
CA LEU A 119 -54.66 2.21 29.22
C LEU A 119 -56.14 2.62 29.13
N TYR A 120 -56.86 2.14 28.12
CA TYR A 120 -58.27 2.49 27.93
C TYR A 120 -59.21 1.96 29.05
N PRO A 121 -60.14 2.78 29.58
CA PRO A 121 -60.31 4.21 29.33
C PRO A 121 -59.22 5.03 30.05
N HIS A 122 -58.40 5.74 29.28
CA HIS A 122 -57.27 6.48 29.82
C HIS A 122 -57.68 7.88 30.25
N THR A 123 -57.07 8.37 31.32
CA THR A 123 -57.12 9.80 31.66
C THR A 123 -56.22 10.56 30.70
N ALA A 124 -56.66 11.70 30.18
CA ALA A 124 -55.81 12.55 29.36
C ALA A 124 -54.54 12.93 30.14
N ALA A 125 -53.36 12.71 29.54
CA ALA A 125 -52.13 13.27 30.07
C ALA A 125 -52.29 14.79 30.22
N GLN A 126 -51.73 15.36 31.28
CA GLN A 126 -51.77 16.81 31.54
C GLN A 126 -50.33 17.33 31.54
N PRO A 127 -49.67 17.39 30.36
CA PRO A 127 -48.33 17.96 30.28
C PRO A 127 -48.38 19.45 30.65
N GLU A 128 -47.33 19.96 31.29
CA GLU A 128 -47.27 21.36 31.73
C GLU A 128 -47.17 22.34 30.55
N SER A 129 -46.58 21.88 29.44
CA SER A 129 -46.45 22.61 28.16
C SER A 129 -46.30 21.63 26.99
N ARG A 130 -46.45 22.14 25.75
CA ARG A 130 -46.20 21.34 24.54
C ARG A 130 -44.76 20.85 24.47
N THR A 131 -43.78 21.69 24.85
CA THR A 131 -42.37 21.30 24.92
C THR A 131 -42.12 20.16 25.90
N ALA A 132 -42.76 20.18 27.08
CA ALA A 132 -42.66 19.10 28.05
C ALA A 132 -43.26 17.78 27.53
N PHE A 133 -44.35 17.85 26.75
CA PHE A 133 -44.93 16.69 26.07
C PHE A 133 -43.98 16.11 25.01
N LEU A 134 -43.43 16.96 24.13
CA LEU A 134 -42.51 16.52 23.07
C LEU A 134 -41.21 15.94 23.63
N ALA A 135 -40.66 16.51 24.70
CA ALA A 135 -39.49 15.97 25.40
C ALA A 135 -39.74 14.54 25.92
N LYS A 136 -40.93 14.27 26.50
CA LYS A 136 -41.33 12.92 26.96
C LYS A 136 -41.46 11.91 25.80
N VAL A 137 -41.91 12.37 24.62
CA VAL A 137 -41.93 11.53 23.41
C VAL A 137 -40.52 11.27 22.88
N ALA A 138 -39.64 12.28 22.87
CA ALA A 138 -38.23 12.13 22.49
C ALA A 138 -37.47 11.17 23.41
N GLU A 139 -37.78 11.15 24.71
CA GLU A 139 -37.24 10.17 25.65
C GLU A 139 -37.57 8.72 25.22
N SER A 140 -38.76 8.44 24.68
CA SER A 140 -39.09 7.11 24.15
C SER A 140 -38.20 6.70 22.97
N CYS A 141 -37.84 7.64 22.08
CA CYS A 141 -36.94 7.38 20.96
C CYS A 141 -35.56 6.87 21.44
N SER A 142 -35.07 7.44 22.54
CA SER A 142 -33.79 7.07 23.18
C SER A 142 -33.69 5.59 23.56
N SER A 143 -34.83 4.93 23.81
CA SER A 143 -34.88 3.50 24.20
C SER A 143 -34.56 2.53 23.07
N CYS A 144 -34.59 2.99 21.81
CA CYS A 144 -34.29 2.20 20.62
C CYS A 144 -33.17 2.80 19.74
N HIS A 145 -32.99 4.12 19.75
CA HIS A 145 -31.98 4.85 18.98
C HIS A 145 -31.07 5.65 19.92
N LEU A 146 -29.78 5.33 20.01
CA LEU A 146 -28.75 6.24 20.57
C LEU A 146 -27.27 5.84 20.31
N PRO A 147 -26.80 5.66 19.06
CA PRO A 147 -25.39 5.87 18.74
C PRO A 147 -25.10 7.37 18.81
N ALA A 148 -24.47 7.83 19.89
CA ALA A 148 -24.08 9.23 20.09
C ALA A 148 -23.06 9.72 19.04
N ASP A 149 -22.28 8.80 18.48
CA ASP A 149 -21.33 9.00 17.39
C ASP A 149 -21.97 9.42 16.05
N GLN A 150 -23.29 9.24 15.88
CA GLN A 150 -24.00 9.49 14.62
C GLN A 150 -24.88 10.75 14.63
N HIS A 151 -24.88 11.51 15.72
CA HIS A 151 -25.71 12.69 15.92
C HIS A 151 -24.85 13.93 16.20
N ASN A 152 -25.37 15.13 15.92
CA ASN A 152 -24.62 16.37 16.13
C ASN A 152 -24.30 16.57 17.63
N PRO A 153 -23.02 16.64 18.04
CA PRO A 153 -22.63 16.80 19.45
C PRO A 153 -23.29 17.98 20.16
N GLY A 154 -23.52 19.09 19.45
CA GLY A 154 -24.14 20.30 20.01
C GLY A 154 -25.58 20.12 20.53
N HIS A 155 -26.28 19.07 20.08
CA HIS A 155 -27.69 18.82 20.46
C HIS A 155 -27.89 17.53 21.28
N LEU A 156 -26.84 16.73 21.51
CA LEU A 156 -26.92 15.48 22.26
C LEU A 156 -27.23 15.67 23.75
N GLY A 157 -27.01 16.86 24.32
CA GLY A 157 -27.34 17.20 25.71
C GLY A 157 -28.83 17.46 25.99
N VAL A 158 -29.73 17.22 25.03
CA VAL A 158 -31.15 17.61 25.13
C VAL A 158 -31.92 16.94 26.27
N LEU A 159 -31.55 15.72 26.67
CA LEU A 159 -32.19 15.02 27.80
C LEU A 159 -32.03 15.77 29.13
N ASP A 160 -30.99 16.61 29.26
CA ASP A 160 -30.69 17.41 30.45
C ASP A 160 -31.07 18.90 30.31
N ASN A 161 -31.53 19.35 29.14
CA ASN A 161 -31.83 20.77 28.89
C ASN A 161 -32.97 20.98 27.88
N SER A 162 -34.15 21.36 28.39
CA SER A 162 -35.38 21.61 27.61
C SER A 162 -35.33 22.81 26.65
N ASN A 163 -34.23 23.57 26.59
CA ASN A 163 -34.03 24.66 25.63
C ASN A 163 -33.27 24.23 24.37
N ILE A 164 -32.87 22.95 24.28
CA ILE A 164 -32.21 22.37 23.10
C ILE A 164 -33.28 21.64 22.26
N PRO A 165 -33.26 21.76 20.91
CA PRO A 165 -34.12 20.95 20.04
C PRO A 165 -33.97 19.45 20.31
N ASN A 166 -35.09 18.75 20.46
CA ASN A 166 -35.14 17.32 20.78
C ASN A 166 -35.33 16.44 19.53
N CYS A 167 -35.35 15.12 19.73
CA CYS A 167 -35.50 14.14 18.64
C CYS A 167 -36.70 14.45 17.71
N VAL A 168 -37.82 14.91 18.27
CA VAL A 168 -39.04 15.23 17.53
C VAL A 168 -38.92 16.54 16.76
N ASP A 169 -38.17 17.52 17.27
CA ASP A 169 -37.94 18.81 16.60
C ASP A 169 -37.05 18.65 15.35
N CYS A 170 -36.13 17.68 15.36
CA CYS A 170 -35.27 17.38 14.22
C CYS A 170 -35.87 16.34 13.27
N HIS A 171 -36.31 15.18 13.77
CA HIS A 171 -36.77 14.08 12.92
C HIS A 171 -38.25 14.15 12.54
N GLY A 172 -39.07 14.91 13.27
CA GLY A 172 -40.52 14.77 13.24
C GLY A 172 -41.02 13.74 14.27
N GLY A 173 -42.32 13.76 14.54
CA GLY A 173 -42.97 12.91 15.53
C GLY A 173 -43.79 11.81 14.87
N HIS A 174 -45.02 12.15 14.49
CA HIS A 174 -45.86 11.29 13.65
C HIS A 174 -45.37 11.25 12.19
N ASP A 175 -44.65 12.28 11.77
CA ASP A 175 -43.99 12.44 10.47
C ASP A 175 -42.52 12.00 10.48
N ALA A 176 -42.09 11.20 11.46
CA ALA A 176 -40.70 10.83 11.70
C ALA A 176 -39.93 10.39 10.43
N THR A 177 -38.83 11.10 10.17
CA THR A 177 -37.95 10.95 9.00
C THR A 177 -36.62 10.26 9.37
N SER A 178 -35.99 9.64 8.37
CA SER A 178 -34.74 8.91 8.59
C SER A 178 -33.55 9.85 8.77
N ALA A 179 -32.53 9.42 9.52
CA ALA A 179 -31.24 10.12 9.59
C ALA A 179 -30.59 10.32 8.21
N ALA A 180 -30.83 9.40 7.26
CA ALA A 180 -30.40 9.55 5.86
C ALA A 180 -31.07 10.73 5.15
N SER A 181 -32.29 11.12 5.54
CA SER A 181 -32.96 12.32 5.02
C SER A 181 -32.29 13.61 5.53
N MET A 182 -31.85 13.63 6.78
CA MET A 182 -31.12 14.77 7.37
C MET A 182 -29.69 14.88 6.81
N ALA A 183 -29.04 13.74 6.55
CA ALA A 183 -27.74 13.70 5.91
C ALA A 183 -27.75 14.11 4.43
N ALA A 184 -28.91 14.20 3.79
CA ALA A 184 -29.04 14.56 2.38
C ALA A 184 -28.84 16.06 2.12
N ASP A 185 -29.32 16.92 3.02
CA ASP A 185 -29.09 18.38 3.01
C ASP A 185 -28.67 18.86 4.42
N PRO A 186 -27.41 18.59 4.82
CA PRO A 186 -26.94 18.88 6.18
C PRO A 186 -26.91 20.38 6.48
N VAL A 187 -26.75 21.22 5.46
CA VAL A 187 -26.79 22.69 5.61
C VAL A 187 -28.23 23.15 5.83
N GLY A 188 -29.17 22.74 4.98
CA GLY A 188 -30.58 23.11 5.10
C GLY A 188 -31.21 22.67 6.42
N THR A 189 -30.91 21.45 6.89
CA THR A 189 -31.33 20.97 8.22
C THR A 189 -30.91 21.93 9.33
N CYS A 190 -29.68 22.46 9.31
CA CYS A 190 -29.22 23.44 10.30
C CYS A 190 -29.85 24.83 10.10
N LEU A 191 -29.94 25.31 8.84
CA LEU A 191 -30.47 26.65 8.52
C LEU A 191 -31.97 26.81 8.83
N ASN A 192 -32.72 25.71 8.95
CA ASN A 192 -34.12 25.73 9.42
C ASN A 192 -34.27 26.39 10.81
N CYS A 193 -33.24 26.29 11.66
CA CYS A 193 -33.21 26.95 12.98
C CYS A 193 -32.17 28.08 13.04
N HIS A 194 -30.96 27.84 12.52
CA HIS A 194 -29.84 28.80 12.58
C HIS A 194 -29.74 29.61 11.29
N GLN A 195 -30.62 30.60 11.13
CA GLN A 195 -30.79 31.37 9.89
C GLN A 195 -29.57 32.27 9.55
N GLU A 196 -28.72 32.60 10.52
CA GLU A 196 -27.49 33.36 10.31
C GLU A 196 -26.33 32.70 11.10
N PHE A 197 -25.14 32.65 10.49
CA PHE A 197 -23.92 32.15 11.14
C PHE A 197 -23.50 32.96 12.38
N GLY A 198 -24.06 34.16 12.57
CA GLY A 198 -23.85 34.99 13.75
C GLY A 198 -24.59 34.53 15.01
N ASP A 199 -25.35 33.43 14.96
CA ASP A 199 -25.97 32.82 16.14
C ASP A 199 -24.88 32.37 17.14
N PRO A 200 -24.83 32.93 18.36
CA PRO A 200 -23.80 32.61 19.34
C PRO A 200 -23.69 31.12 19.70
N GLN A 201 -24.78 30.35 19.59
CA GLN A 201 -24.76 28.91 19.88
C GLN A 201 -24.16 28.10 18.72
N SER A 202 -24.49 28.46 17.48
CA SER A 202 -23.83 27.89 16.29
C SER A 202 -22.34 28.25 16.22
N VAL A 203 -21.97 29.46 16.63
CA VAL A 203 -20.57 29.87 16.73
C VAL A 203 -19.83 29.07 17.80
N GLN A 204 -20.42 28.86 18.98
CA GLN A 204 -19.77 28.12 20.06
C GLN A 204 -19.43 26.67 19.68
N VAL A 205 -20.35 25.96 19.02
CA VAL A 205 -20.08 24.60 18.52
C VAL A 205 -19.06 24.61 17.37
N HIS A 206 -19.04 25.64 16.53
CA HIS A 206 -17.98 25.80 15.53
C HIS A 206 -16.63 26.11 16.17
N GLU A 207 -16.51 26.97 17.19
CA GLU A 207 -15.22 27.37 17.78
C GLU A 207 -14.40 26.18 18.32
N GLU A 208 -15.07 25.12 18.80
CA GLU A 208 -14.41 23.87 19.20
C GLU A 208 -13.67 23.16 18.04
N PHE A 209 -14.13 23.33 16.80
CA PHE A 209 -13.53 22.73 15.59
C PHE A 209 -12.85 23.74 14.64
N ALA A 210 -13.20 25.02 14.72
CA ALA A 210 -12.82 26.06 13.78
C ALA A 210 -11.61 26.89 14.24
N HIS A 211 -11.13 26.71 15.47
CA HIS A 211 -9.87 27.33 15.89
C HIS A 211 -8.64 26.82 15.11
N THR A 212 -8.76 25.69 14.39
CA THR A 212 -7.78 25.16 13.44
C THR A 212 -8.04 25.53 11.97
N LEU A 213 -9.08 26.33 11.71
CA LEU A 213 -9.50 26.79 10.37
C LEU A 213 -9.38 28.32 10.28
N ASP A 214 -9.39 28.87 9.06
CA ASP A 214 -9.49 30.34 8.89
C ASP A 214 -10.83 30.88 9.42
N LYS A 215 -10.80 32.12 9.92
CA LYS A 215 -11.94 32.82 10.54
C LYS A 215 -13.08 33.21 9.57
N ASP A 216 -12.89 33.01 8.27
CA ASP A 216 -13.91 33.24 7.23
C ASP A 216 -14.64 31.95 6.82
N LYS A 217 -14.23 30.78 7.32
CA LYS A 217 -14.88 29.50 7.00
C LYS A 217 -16.11 29.27 7.89
N ASN A 218 -17.11 28.61 7.33
CA ASN A 218 -18.41 28.37 7.95
C ASN A 218 -18.96 26.97 7.55
N CYS A 219 -20.17 26.63 7.99
CA CYS A 219 -20.79 25.34 7.66
C CYS A 219 -20.86 25.07 6.14
N THR A 220 -21.16 26.07 5.30
CA THR A 220 -21.20 25.91 3.83
C THR A 220 -19.82 25.76 3.18
N THR A 221 -18.74 25.92 3.94
CA THR A 221 -17.36 25.67 3.47
C THR A 221 -17.03 24.17 3.53
N CYS A 222 -17.47 23.49 4.58
CA CYS A 222 -17.15 22.08 4.84
C CYS A 222 -18.30 21.12 4.52
N HIS A 223 -19.53 21.62 4.49
CA HIS A 223 -20.75 20.89 4.12
C HIS A 223 -21.36 21.53 2.87
N ASN A 224 -21.66 20.68 1.88
CA ASN A 224 -22.42 21.11 0.71
C ASN A 224 -23.94 20.96 0.96
N ASP A 225 -24.77 21.51 0.07
CA ASP A 225 -26.22 21.25 -0.03
C ASP A 225 -26.58 19.78 -0.35
N GLN A 226 -25.56 18.94 -0.57
CA GLN A 226 -25.67 17.51 -0.81
C GLN A 226 -24.64 16.74 0.02
N ALA A 227 -24.97 15.49 0.35
CA ALA A 227 -24.07 14.57 1.04
C ALA A 227 -22.73 14.39 0.31
N ILE A 228 -21.64 14.87 0.92
CA ILE A 228 -20.27 14.66 0.42
C ILE A 228 -19.77 13.23 0.69
N SER A 229 -19.05 12.66 -0.27
CA SER A 229 -18.48 11.31 -0.15
C SER A 229 -17.40 11.23 0.94
N PRO A 230 -17.06 10.04 1.46
CA PRO A 230 -15.98 9.89 2.44
C PRO A 230 -14.63 10.47 2.00
N ASN A 231 -14.29 10.39 0.70
CA ASN A 231 -13.04 10.97 0.19
C ASN A 231 -13.04 12.49 0.23
N GLN A 232 -14.16 13.09 -0.20
CA GLN A 232 -14.33 14.55 -0.21
C GLN A 232 -14.30 15.14 1.20
N LYS A 233 -14.64 14.37 2.24
CA LYS A 233 -14.46 14.80 3.65
C LYS A 233 -12.98 14.95 3.99
N CYS A 234 -12.14 13.99 3.58
CA CYS A 234 -10.69 14.07 3.76
C CYS A 234 -10.10 15.26 2.98
N GLU A 235 -10.42 15.37 1.69
CA GLU A 235 -10.01 16.48 0.82
C GLU A 235 -10.39 17.84 1.43
N SER A 236 -11.67 18.04 1.79
CA SER A 236 -12.17 19.32 2.28
C SER A 236 -11.55 19.72 3.62
N CYS A 237 -11.39 18.78 4.56
CA CYS A 237 -10.71 19.08 5.83
C CYS A 237 -9.23 19.39 5.60
N HIS A 238 -8.47 18.47 4.98
CA HIS A 238 -7.02 18.62 4.89
C HIS A 238 -6.56 19.78 3.99
N THR A 239 -7.36 20.20 3.01
CA THR A 239 -7.07 21.43 2.24
C THR A 239 -7.32 22.72 3.04
N LEU A 240 -8.22 22.70 4.03
CA LEU A 240 -8.58 23.87 4.83
C LEU A 240 -7.80 23.99 6.15
N LEU A 241 -7.19 22.91 6.62
CA LEU A 241 -6.35 22.93 7.82
C LEU A 241 -5.07 23.77 7.57
N GLN A 242 -4.81 24.70 8.49
CA GLN A 242 -3.52 25.37 8.65
C GLN A 242 -2.79 24.89 9.93
N SER A 243 -3.37 23.93 10.66
CA SER A 243 -2.82 23.43 11.91
C SER A 243 -1.68 22.43 11.71
N GLU A 244 -0.63 22.58 12.50
CA GLU A 244 0.41 21.57 12.67
C GLU A 244 0.13 20.73 13.92
N LYS A 245 0.46 19.43 13.87
CA LYS A 245 0.49 18.54 15.04
C LYS A 245 1.91 18.44 15.57
N THR A 246 2.13 18.81 16.82
CA THR A 246 3.39 18.52 17.52
C THR A 246 3.43 17.04 17.92
N LEU A 247 4.51 16.34 17.55
CA LEU A 247 4.78 14.94 17.91
C LEU A 247 5.45 14.87 19.30
N ALA A 248 5.59 13.65 19.86
CA ALA A 248 6.20 13.47 21.18
C ALA A 248 7.69 13.87 21.22
N SER A 249 8.37 13.85 20.07
CA SER A 249 9.73 14.36 19.85
C SER A 249 9.84 15.89 19.96
N GLY A 250 8.73 16.61 19.82
CA GLY A 250 8.68 18.06 19.68
C GLY A 250 8.77 18.55 18.22
N GLU A 251 8.91 17.66 17.24
CA GLU A 251 8.78 17.99 15.82
C GLU A 251 7.34 18.37 15.47
N THR A 252 7.14 19.17 14.42
CA THR A 252 5.80 19.50 13.91
C THR A 252 5.52 18.81 12.59
N LEU A 253 4.30 18.29 12.46
CA LEU A 253 3.75 17.67 11.27
C LEU A 253 2.62 18.55 10.74
N SER A 254 2.78 19.08 9.52
CA SER A 254 1.66 19.74 8.83
C SER A 254 0.53 18.75 8.58
N LEU A 255 -0.71 19.17 8.86
CA LEU A 255 -1.92 18.42 8.48
C LEU A 255 -2.55 18.95 7.18
N HIS A 256 -1.93 19.95 6.55
CA HIS A 256 -2.37 20.52 5.28
C HIS A 256 -2.06 19.57 4.11
N LEU A 257 -2.97 19.53 3.12
CA LEU A 257 -2.80 18.80 1.87
C LEU A 257 -3.04 19.76 0.70
N ASP A 258 -2.05 19.90 -0.19
CA ASP A 258 -2.25 20.54 -1.48
C ASP A 258 -2.79 19.50 -2.48
N LEU A 259 -4.04 19.69 -2.90
CA LEU A 259 -4.70 18.82 -3.87
C LEU A 259 -4.14 18.98 -5.30
N ALA A 260 -3.48 20.09 -5.62
CA ALA A 260 -2.82 20.27 -6.92
C ALA A 260 -1.55 19.40 -6.99
N GLU A 261 -0.72 19.42 -5.96
CA GLU A 261 0.49 18.58 -5.83
C GLU A 261 0.11 17.08 -5.86
N LEU A 262 -0.91 16.68 -5.09
CA LEU A 262 -1.42 15.31 -5.14
C LEU A 262 -1.96 14.93 -6.53
N ALA A 263 -2.62 15.85 -7.24
CA ALA A 263 -3.13 15.61 -8.59
C ALA A 263 -2.03 15.55 -9.67
N GLU A 264 -0.88 16.20 -9.47
CA GLU A 264 0.28 16.10 -10.37
C GLU A 264 1.12 14.84 -10.13
N SER A 265 0.98 14.20 -8.96
CA SER A 265 1.61 12.90 -8.66
C SER A 265 1.19 11.78 -9.61
N VAL A 266 2.03 10.74 -9.71
CA VAL A 266 1.74 9.53 -10.50
C VAL A 266 0.48 8.79 -10.02
N HIS A 267 0.04 9.01 -8.78
CA HIS A 267 -1.15 8.41 -8.20
C HIS A 267 -2.42 9.27 -8.36
N GLY A 268 -2.30 10.60 -8.46
CA GLY A 268 -3.43 11.52 -8.58
C GLY A 268 -4.27 11.36 -9.85
N LEU A 269 -3.65 10.90 -10.95
CA LEU A 269 -4.31 10.73 -12.25
C LEU A 269 -4.51 9.25 -12.66
N HIS A 270 -4.00 8.29 -11.90
CA HIS A 270 -4.04 6.89 -12.33
C HIS A 270 -5.39 6.24 -12.07
N LEU A 271 -6.07 5.92 -13.17
CA LEU A 271 -7.17 4.97 -13.18
C LEU A 271 -6.59 3.55 -13.02
N ILE A 272 -6.81 2.91 -11.87
CA ILE A 272 -6.38 1.51 -11.68
C ILE A 272 -7.14 0.63 -12.69
N ASN A 273 -6.45 -0.34 -13.30
CA ASN A 273 -7.03 -1.36 -14.19
C ASN A 273 -7.92 -2.39 -13.46
N THR A 274 -8.89 -1.90 -12.70
CA THR A 274 -10.00 -2.66 -12.13
C THR A 274 -11.30 -2.16 -12.76
N ASP A 275 -11.79 -2.89 -13.77
CA ASP A 275 -13.18 -2.92 -14.29
C ASP A 275 -14.00 -1.62 -14.26
N GLY A 276 -13.39 -0.47 -14.57
CA GLY A 276 -14.08 0.82 -14.53
C GLY A 276 -13.24 2.04 -14.17
N GLY A 277 -11.99 1.86 -13.72
CA GLY A 277 -10.97 2.92 -13.68
C GLY A 277 -11.37 4.18 -12.92
N ALA A 278 -11.08 4.23 -11.62
CA ALA A 278 -11.22 5.43 -10.79
C ALA A 278 -9.84 5.86 -10.26
N PRO A 279 -9.63 7.16 -9.98
CA PRO A 279 -8.47 7.64 -9.23
C PRO A 279 -8.40 7.01 -7.83
N LEU A 280 -7.19 6.92 -7.28
CA LEU A 280 -6.96 6.52 -5.90
C LEU A 280 -7.62 7.48 -4.91
N LYS A 281 -8.25 6.93 -3.89
CA LYS A 281 -8.84 7.65 -2.75
C LYS A 281 -7.84 7.71 -1.60
N CYS A 282 -8.01 8.70 -0.72
CA CYS A 282 -7.24 8.81 0.52
C CYS A 282 -7.28 7.49 1.31
N ALA A 283 -8.45 6.86 1.42
CA ALA A 283 -8.66 5.59 2.13
C ALA A 283 -8.07 4.35 1.42
N ASP A 284 -7.67 4.45 0.15
CA ASP A 284 -6.99 3.36 -0.56
C ASP A 284 -5.50 3.27 -0.16
N CYS A 285 -4.93 4.35 0.40
CA CYS A 285 -3.59 4.38 1.01
C CYS A 285 -3.65 4.43 2.55
N HIS A 286 -4.55 5.24 3.12
CA HIS A 286 -4.83 5.32 4.55
C HIS A 286 -5.78 4.19 5.01
N VAL A 287 -5.42 2.94 4.70
CA VAL A 287 -6.25 1.74 4.92
C VAL A 287 -6.47 1.37 6.38
N ASP A 288 -5.60 1.83 7.28
CA ASP A 288 -5.69 1.59 8.72
C ASP A 288 -6.75 2.49 9.36
N MET A 289 -8.00 2.02 9.38
CA MET A 289 -9.13 2.73 9.99
C MET A 289 -9.03 2.85 11.52
N GLU A 290 -8.19 2.05 12.21
CA GLU A 290 -7.91 2.22 13.64
C GLU A 290 -6.93 3.37 13.91
N ARG A 291 -6.30 3.92 12.87
CA ARG A 291 -5.36 5.05 12.91
C ARG A 291 -5.85 6.30 12.17
N TYR A 292 -6.55 6.10 11.06
CA TYR A 292 -7.00 7.16 10.13
C TYR A 292 -8.53 7.29 10.04
N GLY A 293 -9.30 6.47 10.78
CA GLY A 293 -10.76 6.63 10.85
C GLY A 293 -11.14 7.93 11.54
N PHE A 294 -12.19 8.61 11.06
CA PHE A 294 -12.73 9.82 11.68
C PHE A 294 -13.84 9.49 12.69
N PRO A 295 -13.87 10.08 13.90
CA PRO A 295 -12.90 11.04 14.44
C PRO A 295 -11.53 10.41 14.73
N HIS A 296 -10.46 11.09 14.32
CA HIS A 296 -9.10 10.57 14.39
C HIS A 296 -8.67 10.23 15.83
N PRO A 297 -8.21 9.00 16.11
CA PRO A 297 -7.70 8.63 17.42
C PRO A 297 -6.36 9.31 17.72
N GLU A 298 -5.98 9.38 18.99
CA GLU A 298 -4.69 9.91 19.39
C GLU A 298 -3.55 9.01 18.90
N SER A 299 -2.90 9.42 17.82
CA SER A 299 -1.66 8.78 17.34
C SER A 299 -0.55 8.87 18.39
N ASN A 300 0.06 7.72 18.68
CA ASN A 300 1.17 7.49 19.61
C ASN A 300 2.56 7.58 18.95
N VAL A 301 2.64 8.01 17.69
CA VAL A 301 3.90 8.18 16.95
C VAL A 301 4.83 9.15 17.67
N MET A 302 6.07 8.72 17.89
CA MET A 302 7.07 9.49 18.63
C MET A 302 7.65 10.63 17.81
N ASP A 303 8.07 10.35 16.57
CA ASP A 303 8.83 11.26 15.71
C ASP A 303 8.42 11.14 14.23
N LEU A 304 8.85 12.10 13.40
CA LEU A 304 8.56 12.09 11.96
C LEU A 304 9.17 10.86 11.26
N ARG A 305 10.23 10.27 11.81
CA ARG A 305 10.91 9.14 11.18
C ARG A 305 10.13 7.84 11.34
N GLU A 306 9.57 7.60 12.52
CA GLU A 306 8.64 6.50 12.78
C GLU A 306 7.40 6.58 11.86
N LEU A 307 6.89 7.80 11.60
CA LEU A 307 5.81 8.01 10.64
C LEU A 307 6.19 7.57 9.21
N GLN A 308 7.32 8.06 8.69
CA GLN A 308 7.82 7.74 7.35
C GLN A 308 8.10 6.25 7.16
N LEU A 309 8.74 5.60 8.15
CA LEU A 309 9.01 4.17 8.11
C LEU A 309 7.72 3.34 8.18
N GLY A 310 6.74 3.78 8.99
CA GLY A 310 5.42 3.16 9.02
C GLY A 310 4.69 3.21 7.68
N MET A 311 4.90 4.26 6.88
CA MET A 311 4.33 4.42 5.53
C MET A 311 4.92 3.47 4.48
N GLN A 312 6.09 2.84 4.70
CA GLN A 312 6.67 1.90 3.73
C GLN A 312 5.75 0.72 3.40
N ASN A 313 5.00 0.21 4.38
CA ASN A 313 4.11 -0.94 4.20
C ASN A 313 2.97 -0.63 3.21
N ILE A 314 2.44 0.61 3.24
CA ILE A 314 1.36 1.07 2.36
C ILE A 314 1.78 0.96 0.88
N CYS A 315 3.03 1.30 0.58
CA CYS A 315 3.59 1.12 -0.76
C CYS A 315 3.66 -0.37 -1.15
N GLY A 316 4.01 -1.25 -0.21
CA GLY A 316 4.13 -2.69 -0.41
C GLY A 316 2.82 -3.40 -0.76
N ASP A 317 1.70 -2.93 -0.21
CA ASP A 317 0.36 -3.51 -0.46
C ASP A 317 -0.02 -3.49 -1.96
N CYS A 318 0.55 -2.57 -2.76
CA CYS A 318 0.38 -2.50 -4.21
C CYS A 318 1.67 -2.79 -5.01
N HIS A 319 2.85 -2.47 -4.48
CA HIS A 319 4.14 -2.61 -5.15
C HIS A 319 5.01 -3.74 -4.56
N GLU A 320 4.40 -4.87 -4.21
CA GLU A 320 5.03 -6.00 -3.49
C GLU A 320 6.39 -6.45 -4.07
N ASP A 321 6.55 -6.54 -5.40
CA ASP A 321 7.82 -6.96 -6.01
C ASP A 321 8.95 -5.92 -5.82
N ILE A 322 8.63 -4.63 -5.84
CA ILE A 322 9.55 -3.52 -5.57
C ILE A 322 9.86 -3.45 -4.07
N TYR A 323 8.85 -3.63 -3.23
CA TYR A 323 9.00 -3.65 -1.77
C TYR A 323 9.95 -4.77 -1.33
N ARG A 324 9.80 -5.98 -1.90
CA ARG A 324 10.71 -7.11 -1.67
C ARG A 324 12.15 -6.83 -2.09
N GLN A 325 12.36 -6.13 -3.22
CA GLN A 325 13.70 -5.70 -3.64
C GLN A 325 14.31 -4.75 -2.60
N GLN A 326 13.55 -3.74 -2.15
CA GLN A 326 14.01 -2.77 -1.15
C GLN A 326 14.35 -3.40 0.19
N LEU A 327 13.62 -4.43 0.64
CA LEU A 327 14.00 -5.19 1.85
C LEU A 327 15.35 -5.91 1.72
N THR A 328 15.81 -6.20 0.50
CA THR A 328 17.12 -6.84 0.23
C THR A 328 18.25 -5.87 -0.12
N SER A 329 17.96 -4.59 -0.35
CA SER A 329 18.97 -3.57 -0.64
C SER A 329 19.83 -3.22 0.58
N VAL A 330 20.92 -2.47 0.38
CA VAL A 330 21.71 -1.92 1.50
C VAL A 330 20.86 -1.10 2.48
N HIS A 331 19.86 -0.38 1.98
CA HIS A 331 18.99 0.44 2.82
C HIS A 331 18.02 -0.42 3.64
N GLY A 332 17.32 -1.38 3.03
CA GLY A 332 16.43 -2.29 3.77
C GLY A 332 17.18 -3.15 4.78
N LYS A 333 18.38 -3.64 4.43
CA LYS A 333 19.28 -4.32 5.37
C LYS A 333 19.68 -3.42 6.54
N ALA A 334 20.06 -2.17 6.28
CA ALA A 334 20.42 -1.21 7.35
C ALA A 334 19.24 -0.90 8.28
N GLN A 335 18.03 -0.70 7.72
CA GLN A 335 16.78 -0.56 8.49
C GLN A 335 16.52 -1.79 9.38
N ALA A 336 16.66 -3.00 8.83
CA ALA A 336 16.50 -4.25 9.59
C ALA A 336 17.53 -4.44 10.72
N TYR A 337 18.71 -3.83 10.62
CA TYR A 337 19.71 -3.75 11.70
C TYR A 337 19.47 -2.60 12.69
N GLY A 338 18.36 -1.87 12.60
CA GLY A 338 17.99 -0.77 13.49
C GLY A 338 18.60 0.59 13.10
N THR A 339 19.15 0.72 11.90
CA THR A 339 19.63 2.02 11.38
C THR A 339 18.44 2.79 10.83
N MET A 340 17.63 3.37 11.71
CA MET A 340 16.35 4.01 11.34
C MET A 340 16.53 5.18 10.35
N VAL A 341 17.71 5.80 10.28
CA VAL A 341 18.05 6.86 9.30
C VAL A 341 18.30 6.35 7.87
N ALA A 342 18.36 5.03 7.64
CA ALA A 342 18.56 4.48 6.30
C ALA A 342 17.30 4.65 5.44
N ALA A 343 17.48 4.97 4.15
CA ALA A 343 16.44 5.48 3.27
C ALA A 343 15.26 4.51 3.04
N SER A 344 14.06 5.07 3.06
CA SER A 344 12.75 4.46 2.86
C SER A 344 12.19 4.82 1.48
N CYS A 345 10.98 4.35 1.16
CA CYS A 345 10.28 4.74 -0.06
C CYS A 345 10.11 6.27 -0.14
N VAL A 346 9.69 6.87 0.99
CA VAL A 346 9.31 8.28 1.11
C VAL A 346 10.52 9.22 0.98
N ASP A 347 11.69 8.79 1.46
CA ASP A 347 12.94 9.60 1.35
C ASP A 347 13.39 9.81 -0.10
N CYS A 348 13.00 8.91 -1.01
CA CYS A 348 13.39 8.96 -2.41
C CYS A 348 12.28 9.43 -3.35
N HIS A 349 11.00 9.15 -3.00
CA HIS A 349 9.85 9.36 -3.88
C HIS A 349 8.85 10.40 -3.39
N GLY A 350 8.96 10.89 -2.15
CA GLY A 350 7.90 11.70 -1.53
C GLY A 350 6.75 10.84 -0.97
N SER A 351 5.62 11.47 -0.64
CA SER A 351 4.46 10.84 0.00
C SER A 351 3.16 11.07 -0.75
N HIS A 352 2.74 12.33 -0.91
CA HIS A 352 1.61 12.74 -1.74
C HIS A 352 2.07 13.33 -3.10
N ASP A 353 3.33 13.76 -3.15
CA ASP A 353 4.07 14.41 -4.24
C ASP A 353 4.84 13.40 -5.13
N VAL A 354 4.36 12.15 -5.21
CA VAL A 354 5.12 11.08 -5.88
C VAL A 354 5.25 11.31 -7.38
N GLU A 355 6.43 11.71 -7.83
CA GLU A 355 6.78 11.95 -9.23
C GLU A 355 7.60 10.81 -9.85
N ASN A 356 7.79 10.85 -11.18
CA ASN A 356 8.78 9.98 -11.83
C ASN A 356 10.19 10.53 -11.58
N PRO A 357 11.06 9.84 -10.81
CA PRO A 357 12.38 10.37 -10.46
C PRO A 357 13.35 10.49 -11.65
N SER A 358 13.03 9.89 -12.80
CA SER A 358 13.86 10.00 -14.02
C SER A 358 13.61 11.28 -14.83
N VAL A 359 12.70 12.16 -14.37
CA VAL A 359 12.32 13.38 -15.09
C VAL A 359 12.40 14.60 -14.15
N PRO A 360 13.34 15.52 -14.36
CA PRO A 360 14.50 15.41 -15.25
C PRO A 360 15.55 14.42 -14.67
N ARG A 361 16.46 13.88 -15.49
CA ARG A 361 17.28 12.69 -15.14
C ARG A 361 18.22 12.93 -13.95
N GLU A 362 18.67 14.17 -13.77
CA GLU A 362 19.48 14.63 -12.64
C GLU A 362 18.79 14.54 -11.28
N LYS A 363 17.44 14.49 -11.23
CA LYS A 363 16.68 14.37 -9.98
C LYS A 363 17.09 13.11 -9.20
N ILE A 364 17.45 12.03 -9.90
CA ILE A 364 17.99 10.80 -9.29
C ILE A 364 19.24 11.08 -8.45
N SER A 365 20.24 11.74 -9.01
CA SER A 365 21.51 12.04 -8.32
C SER A 365 21.29 13.02 -7.16
N GLN A 366 20.45 14.04 -7.34
CA GLN A 366 20.07 14.99 -6.29
C GLN A 366 19.40 14.29 -5.10
N THR A 367 18.45 13.39 -5.36
CA THR A 367 17.80 12.57 -4.32
C THR A 367 18.82 11.74 -3.53
N CYS A 368 19.79 11.12 -4.20
CA CYS A 368 20.88 10.42 -3.51
C CYS A 368 21.76 11.39 -2.69
N GLY A 369 22.05 12.57 -3.23
CA GLY A 369 22.86 13.62 -2.61
C GLY A 369 22.30 14.18 -1.30
N ASN A 370 20.98 14.13 -1.08
CA ASN A 370 20.35 14.52 0.19
C ASN A 370 20.94 13.80 1.41
N CYS A 371 21.39 12.55 1.25
CA CYS A 371 22.06 11.76 2.30
C CYS A 371 23.54 11.50 1.98
N HIS A 372 23.89 11.31 0.71
CA HIS A 372 25.24 10.96 0.26
C HIS A 372 25.99 12.18 -0.32
N SER A 373 25.82 13.36 0.27
CA SER A 373 26.33 14.64 -0.24
C SER A 373 27.81 14.59 -0.64
N THR A 374 28.71 14.09 0.20
CA THR A 374 30.15 13.99 -0.12
C THR A 374 30.46 13.10 -1.34
N ILE A 375 29.62 12.10 -1.63
CA ILE A 375 29.75 11.25 -2.81
C ILE A 375 29.13 11.92 -4.03
N ASN A 376 27.99 12.59 -3.87
CA ASN A 376 27.40 13.41 -4.91
C ASN A 376 28.38 14.51 -5.33
N ASP A 377 28.98 15.25 -4.40
CA ASP A 377 30.01 16.27 -4.65
C ASP A 377 31.17 15.74 -5.52
N GLN A 378 31.61 14.49 -5.30
CA GLN A 378 32.62 13.85 -6.17
C GLN A 378 32.07 13.59 -7.56
N TYR A 379 30.88 12.99 -7.65
CA TYR A 379 30.19 12.71 -8.90
C TYR A 379 29.96 13.97 -9.75
N GLU A 380 29.54 15.10 -9.15
CA GLU A 380 29.33 16.38 -9.85
C GLU A 380 30.60 16.89 -10.55
N HIS A 381 31.79 16.57 -10.01
CA HIS A 381 33.09 16.95 -10.59
C HIS A 381 33.68 15.86 -11.51
N SER A 382 33.03 14.71 -11.66
CA SER A 382 33.40 13.66 -12.63
C SER A 382 32.96 14.00 -14.05
N VAL A 383 33.48 13.30 -15.06
CA VAL A 383 33.04 13.45 -16.46
C VAL A 383 31.55 13.15 -16.65
N HIS A 384 30.98 12.24 -15.85
CA HIS A 384 29.57 11.88 -15.95
C HIS A 384 28.68 12.95 -15.31
N GLY A 385 28.96 13.35 -14.06
CA GLY A 385 28.16 14.39 -13.38
C GLY A 385 28.31 15.77 -14.02
N ALA A 386 29.51 16.14 -14.48
CA ALA A 386 29.72 17.41 -15.18
C ALA A 386 28.94 17.47 -16.51
N ALA A 387 28.87 16.37 -17.26
CA ALA A 387 28.06 16.30 -18.47
C ALA A 387 26.54 16.32 -18.17
N LEU A 388 26.10 15.61 -17.13
CA LEU A 388 24.69 15.59 -16.74
C LEU A 388 24.21 16.97 -16.26
N LEU A 389 24.95 17.60 -15.35
CA LEU A 389 24.52 18.81 -14.64
C LEU A 389 24.96 20.10 -15.34
N GLY A 390 26.16 20.11 -15.94
CA GLY A 390 26.72 21.27 -16.64
C GLY A 390 26.28 21.36 -18.10
N GLU A 391 26.21 20.22 -18.81
CA GLU A 391 25.87 20.16 -20.24
C GLU A 391 24.42 19.73 -20.50
N GLN A 392 23.66 19.33 -19.46
CA GLN A 392 22.30 18.78 -19.57
C GLN A 392 22.23 17.54 -20.48
N ASN A 393 23.28 16.72 -20.46
CA ASN A 393 23.38 15.52 -21.28
C ASN A 393 22.86 14.27 -20.54
N PRO A 394 21.71 13.67 -20.93
CA PRO A 394 21.14 12.50 -20.25
C PRO A 394 21.80 11.16 -20.65
N ASP A 395 22.69 11.14 -21.64
CA ASP A 395 23.37 9.93 -22.16
C ASP A 395 24.46 9.36 -21.21
N VAL A 396 24.63 9.95 -20.02
CA VAL A 396 25.62 9.57 -19.01
C VAL A 396 24.97 8.88 -17.80
N PRO A 397 25.72 8.04 -17.05
CA PRO A 397 25.16 7.31 -15.92
C PRO A 397 24.91 8.22 -14.70
N VAL A 398 23.80 7.96 -14.01
CA VAL A 398 23.46 8.41 -12.66
C VAL A 398 23.72 7.29 -11.64
N CYS A 399 23.59 7.61 -10.34
CA CYS A 399 23.86 6.67 -9.24
C CYS A 399 23.20 5.29 -9.42
N THR A 400 21.97 5.24 -9.93
CA THR A 400 21.19 4.01 -10.10
C THR A 400 21.64 3.12 -11.25
N ASP A 401 22.30 3.65 -12.28
CA ASP A 401 22.76 2.82 -13.41
C ASP A 401 23.93 1.92 -12.99
N CYS A 402 24.70 2.36 -11.99
CA CYS A 402 25.77 1.59 -11.37
C CYS A 402 25.30 0.78 -10.16
N HIS A 403 24.49 1.35 -9.27
CA HIS A 403 24.14 0.71 -8.00
C HIS A 403 22.86 -0.14 -8.01
N GLY A 404 22.02 -0.05 -9.05
CA GLY A 404 20.70 -0.67 -9.10
C GLY A 404 19.58 0.28 -8.65
N VAL A 405 18.33 -0.20 -8.71
CA VAL A 405 17.11 0.56 -8.39
C VAL A 405 16.25 -0.30 -7.49
N HIS A 406 15.95 0.20 -6.28
CA HIS A 406 15.27 -0.55 -5.21
C HIS A 406 16.01 -1.79 -4.70
N ASP A 407 16.87 -2.44 -5.48
CA ASP A 407 17.72 -3.58 -5.08
C ASP A 407 19.16 -3.19 -4.69
N ILE A 408 19.41 -1.88 -4.50
CA ILE A 408 20.72 -1.21 -4.32
C ILE A 408 21.76 -2.12 -3.65
N GLY A 409 22.76 -2.54 -4.45
CA GLY A 409 23.79 -3.50 -4.07
C GLY A 409 24.80 -2.95 -3.06
N ASP A 410 25.46 -3.84 -2.31
CA ASP A 410 26.50 -3.46 -1.35
C ASP A 410 27.86 -3.32 -2.06
N PRO A 411 28.40 -2.09 -2.23
CA PRO A 411 29.62 -1.85 -3.00
C PRO A 411 30.89 -2.39 -2.33
N ARG A 412 30.78 -2.96 -1.12
CA ARG A 412 31.89 -3.56 -0.35
C ARG A 412 32.01 -5.07 -0.59
N THR A 413 31.24 -5.65 -1.51
CA THR A 413 31.19 -7.09 -1.77
C THR A 413 31.97 -7.47 -3.02
N ALA A 414 32.65 -8.62 -2.98
CA ALA A 414 33.21 -9.29 -4.16
C ALA A 414 32.24 -9.32 -5.35
N GLU A 415 30.95 -9.60 -5.09
CA GLU A 415 29.91 -9.72 -6.12
C GLU A 415 29.68 -8.41 -6.88
N PHE A 416 29.52 -7.29 -6.15
CA PHE A 416 29.40 -5.95 -6.76
C PHE A 416 30.69 -5.53 -7.48
N ARG A 417 31.86 -5.91 -6.93
CA ARG A 417 33.16 -5.64 -7.55
C ARG A 417 33.33 -6.42 -8.85
N LEU A 418 32.95 -7.69 -8.87
CA LEU A 418 33.09 -8.58 -10.02
C LEU A 418 32.15 -8.21 -11.17
N SER A 419 30.97 -7.64 -10.89
CA SER A 419 30.02 -7.16 -11.92
C SER A 419 30.35 -5.79 -12.52
N SER A 420 31.43 -5.13 -12.06
CA SER A 420 31.92 -3.87 -12.63
C SER A 420 32.10 -3.87 -14.15
N PRO A 421 32.58 -4.95 -14.82
CA PRO A 421 32.71 -4.97 -16.27
C PRO A 421 31.35 -4.87 -16.97
N GLU A 422 30.34 -5.64 -16.55
CA GLU A 422 28.99 -5.55 -17.12
C GLU A 422 28.39 -4.17 -16.87
N MET A 423 28.52 -3.67 -15.63
CA MET A 423 28.04 -2.35 -15.20
C MET A 423 28.56 -1.21 -16.10
N CYS A 424 29.87 -1.13 -16.33
CA CYS A 424 30.47 -0.14 -17.22
C CYS A 424 30.19 -0.45 -18.71
N GLY A 425 30.15 -1.73 -19.07
CA GLY A 425 29.91 -2.23 -20.42
C GLY A 425 28.54 -1.86 -20.98
N LYS A 426 27.50 -1.75 -20.14
CA LYS A 426 26.14 -1.30 -20.52
C LYS A 426 26.15 0.00 -21.34
N CYS A 427 27.08 0.92 -21.05
CA CYS A 427 27.25 2.15 -21.83
C CYS A 427 28.51 2.10 -22.71
N HIS A 428 29.66 1.66 -22.18
CA HIS A 428 30.93 1.72 -22.91
C HIS A 428 31.13 0.65 -23.99
N ALA A 429 30.28 -0.39 -24.04
CA ALA A 429 30.20 -1.32 -25.17
C ALA A 429 29.01 -1.02 -26.11
N ASP A 430 28.15 -0.05 -25.78
CA ASP A 430 27.05 0.39 -26.67
C ASP A 430 27.63 1.26 -27.80
N LYS A 431 27.56 0.73 -29.02
CA LYS A 431 28.07 1.40 -30.21
C LYS A 431 27.24 2.62 -30.60
N GLU A 432 25.92 2.57 -30.49
CA GLU A 432 25.04 3.67 -30.88
C GLU A 432 25.18 4.85 -29.90
N LEU A 433 25.48 4.56 -28.63
CA LEU A 433 25.79 5.57 -27.63
C LEU A 433 27.19 6.16 -27.81
N MET A 434 28.23 5.33 -27.86
CA MET A 434 29.63 5.77 -27.86
C MET A 434 30.06 6.46 -29.17
N GLU A 435 29.46 6.12 -30.31
CA GLU A 435 29.73 6.76 -31.60
C GLU A 435 29.36 8.27 -31.61
N LYS A 436 28.40 8.71 -30.77
CA LYS A 436 28.05 10.13 -30.61
C LYS A 436 29.18 10.97 -29.99
N TYR A 437 30.04 10.32 -29.20
CA TYR A 437 31.07 10.97 -28.36
C TYR A 437 32.50 10.67 -28.82
N ASP A 438 32.67 10.02 -29.98
CA ASP A 438 33.97 9.53 -30.51
C ASP A 438 34.71 8.60 -29.53
N ILE A 439 33.96 7.85 -28.72
CA ILE A 439 34.49 6.85 -27.79
C ILE A 439 34.47 5.48 -28.48
N SER A 440 35.56 4.72 -28.36
CA SER A 440 35.63 3.37 -28.93
C SER A 440 34.92 2.36 -28.04
N THR A 441 34.03 1.53 -28.59
CA THR A 441 33.46 0.39 -27.87
C THR A 441 34.47 -0.73 -27.57
N ASN A 442 35.59 -0.74 -28.30
CA ASN A 442 36.63 -1.76 -28.17
C ASN A 442 37.36 -1.65 -26.81
N VAL A 443 37.05 -0.63 -25.98
CA VAL A 443 37.54 -0.52 -24.61
C VAL A 443 37.09 -1.68 -23.73
N PHE A 444 35.86 -2.17 -23.90
CA PHE A 444 35.36 -3.34 -23.18
C PHE A 444 36.05 -4.62 -23.68
N ASP A 445 36.07 -4.84 -25.00
CA ASP A 445 36.69 -6.02 -25.62
C ASP A 445 38.19 -6.13 -25.31
N SER A 446 38.92 -5.01 -25.31
CA SER A 446 40.35 -4.97 -24.95
C SER A 446 40.59 -5.24 -23.46
N TYR A 447 39.68 -4.83 -22.57
CA TYR A 447 39.74 -5.17 -21.15
C TYR A 447 39.46 -6.66 -20.91
N VAL A 448 38.34 -7.21 -21.40
CA VAL A 448 37.98 -8.61 -21.12
C VAL A 448 38.95 -9.61 -21.76
N SER A 449 39.66 -9.21 -22.82
CA SER A 449 40.75 -9.99 -23.42
C SER A 449 42.12 -9.81 -22.74
N ASP A 450 42.26 -8.88 -21.79
CA ASP A 450 43.45 -8.73 -20.96
C ASP A 450 43.44 -9.68 -19.74
N PHE A 451 44.57 -9.80 -19.05
CA PHE A 451 44.73 -10.74 -17.93
C PHE A 451 43.90 -10.37 -16.69
N HIS A 452 43.64 -9.09 -16.44
CA HIS A 452 42.72 -8.63 -15.40
C HIS A 452 41.29 -8.98 -15.79
N GLY A 453 40.81 -8.51 -16.94
CA GLY A 453 39.42 -8.71 -17.37
C GLY A 453 39.05 -10.17 -17.58
N THR A 454 39.92 -10.97 -18.21
CA THR A 454 39.71 -12.43 -18.31
C THR A 454 39.65 -13.09 -16.93
N THR A 455 40.47 -12.67 -15.95
CA THR A 455 40.39 -13.26 -14.61
C THR A 455 39.14 -12.81 -13.86
N VAL A 456 38.72 -11.55 -14.00
CA VAL A 456 37.49 -11.03 -13.38
C VAL A 456 36.27 -11.78 -13.91
N ALA A 457 36.13 -11.91 -15.23
CA ALA A 457 35.04 -12.67 -15.85
C ALA A 457 35.02 -14.16 -15.44
N LEU A 458 36.18 -14.78 -15.23
CA LEU A 458 36.26 -16.15 -14.71
C LEU A 458 35.81 -16.26 -13.25
N PHE A 459 36.11 -15.26 -12.41
CA PHE A 459 35.68 -15.22 -11.01
C PHE A 459 34.19 -14.90 -10.89
N GLU A 460 33.67 -13.97 -11.70
CA GLU A 460 32.25 -13.64 -11.81
C GLU A 460 31.39 -14.88 -12.11
N GLU A 461 31.76 -15.67 -13.11
CA GLU A 461 31.04 -16.89 -13.50
C GLU A 461 31.21 -18.05 -12.50
N GLN A 462 32.41 -18.26 -11.93
CA GLN A 462 32.72 -19.48 -11.16
C GLN A 462 32.69 -19.31 -9.64
N SER A 463 32.90 -18.10 -9.13
CA SER A 463 33.07 -17.80 -7.70
C SER A 463 32.71 -16.32 -7.39
N PRO A 464 31.46 -15.88 -7.68
CA PRO A 464 31.05 -14.47 -7.59
C PRO A 464 31.13 -13.86 -6.18
N HIS A 465 31.33 -14.67 -5.14
CA HIS A 465 31.50 -14.20 -3.76
C HIS A 465 32.97 -14.28 -3.27
N GLU A 466 33.94 -14.57 -4.14
CA GLU A 466 35.36 -14.62 -3.80
C GLU A 466 36.08 -13.33 -4.19
N GLU A 467 36.72 -12.68 -3.21
CA GLU A 467 37.48 -11.44 -3.43
C GLU A 467 38.67 -11.67 -4.37
N THR A 468 38.78 -10.83 -5.41
CA THR A 468 39.88 -10.89 -6.39
C THR A 468 40.77 -9.66 -6.34
N ASN A 469 42.09 -9.88 -6.34
CA ASN A 469 43.10 -8.82 -6.41
C ASN A 469 43.41 -8.38 -7.86
N LYS A 470 42.45 -8.54 -8.77
CA LYS A 470 42.54 -8.10 -10.16
C LYS A 470 41.91 -6.71 -10.28
N ALA A 471 42.48 -5.88 -11.13
CA ALA A 471 41.96 -4.56 -11.41
C ALA A 471 40.64 -4.67 -12.18
N VAL A 472 39.61 -3.94 -11.73
CA VAL A 472 38.37 -3.68 -12.47
C VAL A 472 38.36 -2.24 -12.98
N CYS A 473 37.35 -1.88 -13.77
CA CYS A 473 37.27 -0.59 -14.45
C CYS A 473 37.51 0.61 -13.50
N TYR A 474 36.85 0.62 -12.34
CA TYR A 474 36.93 1.72 -11.39
C TYR A 474 38.26 1.79 -10.61
N ASP A 475 39.04 0.70 -10.50
CA ASP A 475 40.36 0.76 -9.83
C ASP A 475 41.36 1.59 -10.65
N CYS A 476 41.18 1.59 -11.98
CA CYS A 476 41.97 2.38 -12.91
C CYS A 476 41.40 3.79 -13.09
N HIS A 477 40.09 3.93 -13.21
CA HIS A 477 39.43 5.18 -13.62
C HIS A 477 38.95 6.09 -12.48
N GLY A 478 38.82 5.60 -11.24
CA GLY A 478 38.07 6.26 -10.17
C GLY A 478 36.66 5.66 -10.03
N VAL A 479 35.96 5.98 -8.93
CA VAL A 479 34.64 5.40 -8.61
C VAL A 479 33.53 6.42 -8.86
N HIS A 480 33.55 7.52 -8.10
CA HIS A 480 32.65 8.66 -8.28
C HIS A 480 33.41 9.89 -8.81
N ASP A 481 34.72 9.80 -8.91
CA ASP A 481 35.70 10.82 -9.30
C ASP A 481 36.35 10.45 -10.65
N ILE A 482 35.57 9.91 -11.58
CA ILE A 482 36.05 9.53 -12.91
C ILE A 482 36.39 10.80 -13.70
N LEU A 483 37.68 11.06 -13.91
CA LEU A 483 38.19 12.27 -14.58
C LEU A 483 38.65 12.01 -16.03
N PRO A 484 38.68 13.03 -16.90
CA PRO A 484 39.19 12.90 -18.26
C PRO A 484 40.62 12.34 -18.28
N ALA A 485 40.97 11.57 -19.32
CA ALA A 485 42.35 11.07 -19.51
C ALA A 485 43.40 12.18 -19.67
N THR A 486 42.96 13.42 -19.91
CA THR A 486 43.76 14.63 -20.05
C THR A 486 43.90 15.44 -18.75
N ASP A 487 43.16 15.11 -17.68
CA ASP A 487 43.23 15.82 -16.40
C ASP A 487 44.47 15.40 -15.59
N GLU A 488 45.13 16.35 -14.96
CA GLU A 488 46.35 16.11 -14.18
C GLU A 488 46.11 15.27 -12.91
N ASN A 489 44.89 15.26 -12.39
CA ASN A 489 44.47 14.48 -11.22
C ASN A 489 43.94 13.09 -11.62
N SER A 490 43.74 12.82 -12.92
CA SER A 490 43.22 11.54 -13.40
C SER A 490 44.12 10.37 -13.02
N HIS A 491 43.53 9.27 -12.53
CA HIS A 491 44.25 8.05 -12.15
C HIS A 491 44.93 7.33 -13.32
N ILE A 492 44.47 7.59 -14.56
CA ILE A 492 45.02 6.98 -15.79
C ILE A 492 46.03 7.84 -16.53
N ILE A 493 46.26 9.10 -16.14
CA ILE A 493 47.30 9.92 -16.80
C ILE A 493 48.68 9.29 -16.55
N ARG A 494 49.56 9.32 -17.55
CA ARG A 494 50.88 8.66 -17.54
C ARG A 494 51.71 8.94 -16.27
N ALA A 495 51.58 10.12 -15.67
CA ALA A 495 52.28 10.49 -14.43
C ALA A 495 51.75 9.75 -13.19
N ASN A 496 50.45 9.49 -13.12
CA ASN A 496 49.77 8.88 -11.97
C ASN A 496 49.61 7.36 -12.12
N LEU A 497 49.56 6.85 -13.35
CA LEU A 497 49.31 5.44 -13.67
C LEU A 497 50.24 4.45 -12.94
N LEU A 498 51.50 4.82 -12.70
CA LEU A 498 52.44 4.00 -11.90
C LEU A 498 52.01 3.84 -10.44
N VAL A 499 51.40 4.88 -9.85
CA VAL A 499 50.84 4.84 -8.49
C VAL A 499 49.64 3.90 -8.46
N THR A 500 48.77 3.98 -9.47
CA THR A 500 47.62 3.09 -9.68
C THR A 500 48.07 1.62 -9.82
N CYS A 501 49.03 1.32 -10.71
CA CYS A 501 49.57 -0.04 -10.85
C CYS A 501 50.20 -0.57 -9.55
N ARG A 502 50.87 0.29 -8.76
CA ARG A 502 51.54 -0.10 -7.52
C ARG A 502 50.60 -0.49 -6.38
N GLN A 503 49.29 -0.24 -6.48
CA GLN A 503 48.30 -0.75 -5.54
C GLN A 503 48.30 -2.29 -5.48
N CYS A 504 48.49 -2.95 -6.64
CA CYS A 504 48.60 -4.42 -6.74
C CYS A 504 50.02 -4.91 -7.10
N HIS A 505 50.85 -4.07 -7.73
CA HIS A 505 52.22 -4.38 -8.14
C HIS A 505 53.25 -3.50 -7.41
N PRO A 506 53.49 -3.67 -6.10
CA PRO A 506 54.31 -2.77 -5.30
C PRO A 506 55.76 -2.63 -5.81
N ASP A 507 56.32 -3.69 -6.40
CA ASP A 507 57.67 -3.73 -6.96
C ASP A 507 57.77 -3.18 -8.40
N ALA A 508 56.68 -2.64 -8.98
CA ALA A 508 56.66 -2.10 -10.33
C ALA A 508 57.63 -0.89 -10.46
N GLY A 509 58.57 -0.97 -11.41
CA GLY A 509 59.44 0.14 -11.80
C GLY A 509 58.78 1.11 -12.78
N ASP A 510 59.44 2.25 -13.04
CA ASP A 510 58.80 3.38 -13.74
C ASP A 510 58.39 3.07 -15.20
N ASN A 511 59.05 2.11 -15.85
CA ASN A 511 58.71 1.63 -17.19
C ASN A 511 57.66 0.49 -17.18
N PHE A 512 57.13 0.09 -16.03
CA PHE A 512 56.13 -0.99 -15.95
C PHE A 512 54.81 -0.64 -16.68
N PRO A 513 54.26 0.59 -16.54
CA PRO A 513 53.05 0.96 -17.26
C PRO A 513 53.25 1.07 -18.79
N ASP A 514 54.48 1.23 -19.28
CA ASP A 514 54.78 1.24 -20.73
C ASP A 514 54.56 -0.12 -21.42
N ALA A 515 54.41 -1.20 -20.64
CA ALA A 515 54.03 -2.51 -21.17
C ALA A 515 52.51 -2.67 -21.35
N TRP A 516 51.70 -1.76 -20.78
CA TRP A 516 50.26 -1.75 -20.95
C TRP A 516 49.89 -0.89 -22.17
N MET A 517 49.05 -1.45 -23.05
CA MET A 517 48.71 -0.83 -24.34
C MET A 517 47.62 0.24 -24.24
N SER A 518 47.14 0.53 -23.02
CA SER A 518 45.83 1.14 -22.74
C SER A 518 44.69 0.33 -23.39
N HIS A 519 43.48 0.88 -23.40
CA HIS A 519 42.32 0.30 -24.08
C HIS A 519 42.31 0.55 -25.62
N PHE A 520 43.48 0.65 -26.25
CA PHE A 520 43.63 0.85 -27.69
C PHE A 520 43.98 -0.44 -28.41
N GLU A 521 43.29 -0.75 -29.50
CA GLU A 521 43.69 -1.84 -30.38
C GLU A 521 45.08 -1.59 -31.00
N PRO A 522 45.94 -2.63 -31.09
CA PRO A 522 47.18 -2.54 -31.83
C PRO A 522 46.93 -2.12 -33.28
N SER A 523 47.53 -1.01 -33.68
CA SER A 523 47.39 -0.39 -34.99
C SER A 523 48.75 0.17 -35.45
N LEU A 524 48.79 0.83 -36.62
CA LEU A 524 50.01 1.50 -37.06
C LEU A 524 50.34 2.73 -36.20
N GLU A 525 49.32 3.37 -35.62
CA GLU A 525 49.43 4.59 -34.81
C GLU A 525 49.63 4.28 -33.32
N HIS A 526 48.98 3.24 -32.81
CA HIS A 526 49.04 2.82 -31.40
C HIS A 526 49.64 1.42 -31.30
N ASN A 527 50.70 1.24 -30.50
CA ASN A 527 51.34 -0.06 -30.24
C ASN A 527 51.83 -0.80 -31.51
N THR A 528 52.45 -0.07 -32.44
CA THR A 528 52.88 -0.54 -33.79
C THR A 528 53.67 -1.85 -33.79
N LEU A 529 54.50 -2.12 -32.77
CA LEU A 529 55.23 -3.39 -32.68
C LEU A 529 54.28 -4.57 -32.46
N VAL A 530 53.29 -4.42 -31.58
CA VAL A 530 52.31 -5.46 -31.26
C VAL A 530 51.40 -5.73 -32.46
N PHE A 531 51.02 -4.69 -33.21
CA PHE A 531 50.28 -4.84 -34.48
C PHE A 531 51.00 -5.78 -35.46
N PHE A 532 52.31 -5.63 -35.68
CA PHE A 532 53.07 -6.53 -36.55
C PHE A 532 53.21 -7.95 -35.99
N VAL A 533 53.28 -8.11 -34.66
CA VAL A 533 53.35 -9.42 -33.99
C VAL A 533 52.02 -10.17 -34.13
N ASP A 534 50.89 -9.51 -33.85
CA ASP A 534 49.55 -10.05 -34.04
C ASP A 534 49.33 -10.45 -35.51
N TRP A 535 49.64 -9.57 -36.46
CA TRP A 535 49.51 -9.86 -37.90
C TRP A 535 50.35 -11.06 -38.35
N PHE A 536 51.57 -11.21 -37.80
CA PHE A 536 52.41 -12.39 -38.02
C PHE A 536 51.74 -13.68 -37.51
N TYR A 537 51.19 -13.69 -36.29
CA TYR A 537 50.51 -14.87 -35.75
C TYR A 537 49.20 -15.19 -36.46
N ARG A 538 48.43 -14.17 -36.89
CA ARG A 538 47.21 -14.32 -37.71
C ARG A 538 47.48 -15.02 -39.04
N LEU A 539 48.68 -14.91 -39.61
CA LEU A 539 49.08 -15.69 -40.79
C LEU A 539 49.71 -17.04 -40.42
N LEU A 540 50.57 -17.08 -39.41
CA LEU A 540 51.34 -18.27 -39.05
C LEU A 540 50.42 -19.41 -38.57
N ILE A 541 49.46 -19.12 -37.67
CA ILE A 541 48.63 -20.15 -37.04
C ILE A 541 47.74 -20.87 -38.09
N PRO A 542 46.95 -20.17 -38.93
CA PRO A 542 46.18 -20.82 -39.99
C PRO A 542 47.07 -21.50 -41.04
N GLY A 543 48.23 -20.92 -41.38
CA GLY A 543 49.18 -21.53 -42.32
C GLY A 543 49.72 -22.87 -41.83
N VAL A 544 50.12 -22.95 -40.56
CA VAL A 544 50.58 -24.19 -39.91
C VAL A 544 49.44 -25.20 -39.79
N MET A 545 48.25 -24.77 -39.35
CA MET A 545 47.07 -25.64 -39.28
C MET A 545 46.66 -26.22 -40.65
N ALA A 546 46.67 -25.39 -41.70
CA ALA A 546 46.38 -25.83 -43.07
C ALA A 546 47.45 -26.80 -43.57
N GLY A 547 48.73 -26.52 -43.30
CA GLY A 547 49.85 -27.42 -43.64
C GLY A 547 49.70 -28.80 -42.99
N PHE A 548 49.42 -28.87 -41.68
CA PHE A 548 49.14 -30.13 -41.00
C PHE A 548 47.89 -30.83 -41.51
N SER A 549 46.80 -30.09 -41.77
CA SER A 549 45.55 -30.65 -42.30
C SER A 549 45.74 -31.26 -43.70
N LEU A 550 46.50 -30.60 -44.57
CA LEU A 550 46.87 -31.11 -45.90
C LEU A 550 47.77 -32.35 -45.79
N PHE A 551 48.75 -32.34 -44.89
CA PHE A 551 49.65 -33.48 -44.64
C PHE A 551 48.87 -34.71 -44.16
N ILE A 552 48.02 -34.54 -43.15
CA ILE A 552 47.14 -35.59 -42.60
C ILE A 552 46.17 -36.10 -43.68
N GLY A 553 45.52 -35.18 -44.41
CA GLY A 553 44.61 -35.53 -45.51
C GLY A 553 45.30 -36.32 -46.63
N ALA A 554 46.54 -35.95 -46.99
CA ALA A 554 47.33 -36.66 -47.98
C ALA A 554 47.73 -38.07 -47.51
N ASP A 555 48.08 -38.26 -46.25
CA ASP A 555 48.41 -39.59 -45.73
C ASP A 555 47.17 -40.49 -45.56
N ILE A 556 46.04 -39.93 -45.13
CA ILE A 556 44.75 -40.63 -45.13
C ILE A 556 44.39 -41.07 -46.55
N TYR A 557 44.46 -40.15 -47.54
CA TYR A 557 44.21 -40.47 -48.95
C TYR A 557 45.14 -41.58 -49.46
N ARG A 558 46.44 -41.48 -49.19
CA ARG A 558 47.45 -42.50 -49.54
C ARG A 558 47.11 -43.86 -48.92
N THR A 559 46.75 -43.88 -47.65
CA THR A 559 46.41 -45.09 -46.89
C THR A 559 45.13 -45.74 -47.40
N VAL A 560 44.07 -44.96 -47.66
CA VAL A 560 42.81 -45.44 -48.25
C VAL A 560 43.06 -46.00 -49.65
N ARG A 561 43.76 -45.25 -50.52
CA ARG A 561 44.12 -45.69 -51.88
C ARG A 561 44.88 -47.01 -51.85
N ASN A 562 45.90 -47.13 -51.00
CA ASN A 562 46.72 -48.35 -50.90
C ASN A 562 45.90 -49.54 -50.37
N ARG A 563 44.96 -49.34 -49.43
CA ARG A 563 44.02 -50.39 -48.98
C ARG A 563 43.09 -50.84 -50.12
N TYR A 564 42.52 -49.91 -50.90
CA TYR A 564 41.69 -50.24 -52.06
C TYR A 564 42.49 -50.97 -53.16
N SER A 565 43.73 -50.55 -53.44
CA SER A 565 44.60 -51.23 -54.41
C SER A 565 44.95 -52.66 -53.98
N ARG A 566 45.30 -52.89 -52.70
CA ARG A 566 45.53 -54.26 -52.18
C ARG A 566 44.28 -55.14 -52.31
N LYS A 567 43.12 -54.63 -51.90
CA LYS A 567 41.83 -55.37 -51.98
C LYS A 567 41.38 -55.63 -53.41
N LYS A 568 41.91 -54.90 -54.40
CA LYS A 568 41.71 -55.16 -55.84
C LYS A 568 42.68 -56.21 -56.38
N GLY A 569 43.91 -56.30 -55.85
CA GLY A 569 44.91 -57.31 -56.19
C GLY A 569 44.58 -58.70 -55.63
N GLU A 570 44.22 -58.80 -54.34
CA GLU A 570 43.75 -60.08 -53.75
C GLU A 570 42.57 -60.66 -54.54
N LYS A 571 41.70 -59.80 -55.09
CA LYS A 571 40.52 -60.23 -55.88
C LYS A 571 40.83 -60.63 -57.33
N THR A 572 42.07 -60.47 -57.80
CA THR A 572 42.52 -60.99 -59.10
C THR A 572 43.27 -62.31 -59.00
N ASP A 573 43.86 -62.62 -57.84
CA ASP A 573 44.60 -63.86 -57.62
C ASP A 573 43.67 -65.05 -57.28
N ASP A 574 42.42 -64.79 -56.87
CA ASP A 574 41.37 -65.80 -56.59
C ASP A 574 40.62 -66.32 -57.86
N ILE A 575 41.10 -66.04 -59.08
CA ILE A 575 40.39 -66.34 -60.36
C ILE A 575 41.23 -67.18 -61.35
N GLU A 576 42.46 -67.57 -60.99
CA GLU A 576 43.30 -68.52 -61.75
C GLU A 576 43.33 -69.93 -61.11
#